data_AF-A0A7J6X7Q2-F1
#
_entry.id   AF-A0A7J6X7Q2-F1
#
_cell.length_a   1.000
_cell.length_b   1.000
_cell.length_c   1.000
_cell.angle_alpha   90.00
_cell.angle_beta   90.00
_cell.angle_gamma   90.00
#
_symmetry.space_group_name_H-M   'P 1'
#
loop_
_entity.id
_entity.type
_entity.pdbx_description
1 polymer ?
#
loop_
_entity_poly.entity_id
_entity_poly.type
_entity_poly.pdbx_seq_one_letter_code
_entity_poly.pdbx_strand_id
1 'polypeptide(L)'
;MEKRRKMQKKKYWKDLDTDVLLIIYQKLSTKDLILGAPLCCSSWYTVSKEPSLWREVDLLNGFNEFIKSNKLTEFVVARSQGCITSIKFPLTASDDDLLLVAQRCPGVKYFNLRLRSDKLLKKKSIYLAFTKLKELEGMDVGDHFVSNGMVLQLINQFCPKFSKLKVYDISWDTVYHIATFMPKINVFDLI
;
A
#
# COMPACT_ATOMS: atom_id res chain seq x y z
N MET A 1 -24.27 56.30 -19.55
CA MET A 1 -23.04 55.54 -19.21
C MET A 1 -23.41 54.45 -18.22
N GLU A 2 -23.67 53.25 -18.73
CA GLU A 2 -24.16 52.12 -17.95
C GLU A 2 -22.96 51.34 -17.37
N LYS A 3 -22.74 51.45 -16.06
CA LYS A 3 -21.68 50.71 -15.36
C LYS A 3 -22.02 49.22 -15.39
N ARG A 4 -21.44 48.47 -16.33
CA ARG A 4 -21.37 46.99 -16.29
C ARG A 4 -20.69 46.56 -14.99
N ARG A 5 -21.49 46.21 -13.99
CA ARG A 5 -21.04 45.64 -12.72
C ARG A 5 -20.50 44.24 -13.03
N LYS A 6 -19.17 44.07 -13.16
CA LYS A 6 -18.54 42.75 -13.28
C LYS A 6 -18.86 41.96 -12.01
N MET A 7 -19.85 41.07 -12.10
CA MET A 7 -20.20 40.15 -11.03
C MET A 7 -19.05 39.15 -10.91
N GLN A 8 -18.20 39.30 -9.88
CA GLN A 8 -17.16 38.31 -9.58
C GLN A 8 -17.87 36.98 -9.32
N LYS A 9 -17.68 35.99 -10.21
CA LYS A 9 -18.10 34.61 -9.94
C LYS A 9 -17.43 34.19 -8.64
N LYS A 10 -18.22 33.92 -7.59
CA LYS A 10 -17.72 33.22 -6.40
C LYS A 10 -17.14 31.90 -6.91
N LYS A 11 -15.82 31.73 -6.81
CA LYS A 11 -15.16 30.47 -7.14
C LYS A 11 -15.46 29.49 -6.01
N TYR A 12 -16.21 28.45 -6.31
CA TYR A 12 -16.45 27.38 -5.36
C TYR A 12 -15.42 26.27 -5.56
N TRP A 13 -15.14 25.48 -4.52
CA TRP A 13 -14.24 24.33 -4.60
C TRP A 13 -14.61 23.32 -5.70
N LYS A 14 -15.89 23.23 -6.05
CA LYS A 14 -16.40 22.40 -7.14
C LYS A 14 -16.04 22.90 -8.55
N ASP A 15 -15.67 24.18 -8.67
CA ASP A 15 -15.36 24.83 -9.96
C ASP A 15 -13.85 24.85 -10.24
N LEU A 16 -13.02 24.19 -9.40
CA LEU A 16 -11.60 24.03 -9.67
C LEU A 16 -11.38 23.04 -10.81
N ASP A 17 -10.42 23.35 -11.68
CA ASP A 17 -10.01 22.46 -12.75
C ASP A 17 -9.45 21.15 -12.21
N THR A 18 -9.67 20.06 -12.94
CA THR A 18 -9.24 18.71 -12.59
C THR A 18 -7.74 18.64 -12.27
N ASP A 19 -6.91 19.36 -13.03
CA ASP A 19 -5.46 19.37 -12.83
C ASP A 19 -5.07 20.00 -11.48
N VAL A 20 -5.77 21.07 -11.08
CA VAL A 20 -5.57 21.72 -9.78
C VAL A 20 -6.02 20.79 -8.66
N LEU A 21 -7.15 20.11 -8.84
CA LEU A 21 -7.62 19.11 -7.87
C LEU A 21 -6.63 17.97 -7.72
N LEU A 22 -6.08 17.45 -8.81
CA LEU A 22 -5.06 16.39 -8.78
C LEU A 22 -3.82 16.82 -7.98
N ILE A 23 -3.34 18.06 -8.17
CA ILE A 23 -2.22 18.61 -7.40
C ILE A 23 -2.56 18.66 -5.90
N ILE A 24 -3.77 19.08 -5.55
CA ILE A 24 -4.23 19.09 -4.15
C ILE A 24 -4.26 17.66 -3.60
N TYR A 25 -4.89 16.74 -4.34
CA TYR A 25 -5.02 15.33 -3.98
C TYR A 25 -3.65 14.67 -3.73
N GLN A 26 -2.64 14.99 -4.53
CA GLN A 26 -1.26 14.49 -4.34
C GLN A 26 -0.59 14.96 -3.05
N LYS A 27 -1.13 15.98 -2.37
CA LYS A 27 -0.64 16.47 -1.06
C LYS A 27 -1.44 15.93 0.12
N LEU A 28 -2.51 15.18 -0.13
CA LEU A 28 -3.37 14.65 0.92
C LEU A 28 -2.81 13.35 1.49
N SER A 29 -3.11 13.11 2.77
CA SER A 29 -2.85 11.81 3.38
C SER A 29 -3.83 10.75 2.86
N THR A 30 -3.48 9.47 2.94
CA THR A 30 -4.41 8.37 2.58
C THR A 30 -5.75 8.48 3.31
N LYS A 31 -5.74 8.96 4.56
CA LYS A 31 -6.97 9.18 5.33
C LYS A 31 -7.86 10.23 4.68
N ASP A 32 -7.30 11.35 4.25
CA ASP A 32 -8.04 12.41 3.57
C ASP A 32 -8.49 12.00 2.17
N LEU A 33 -7.70 11.16 1.48
CA LEU A 33 -8.07 10.56 0.19
C LEU A 33 -9.31 9.66 0.29
N ILE A 34 -9.54 9.01 1.44
CA ILE A 34 -10.64 8.06 1.63
C ILE A 34 -11.83 8.72 2.31
N LEU A 35 -11.60 9.48 3.39
CA LEU A 35 -12.64 9.97 4.31
C LEU A 35 -12.79 11.49 4.31
N GLY A 36 -12.00 12.23 3.52
CA GLY A 36 -12.02 13.69 3.49
C GLY A 36 -12.47 14.22 2.14
N ALA A 37 -11.49 14.46 1.27
CA ALA A 37 -11.63 15.13 -0.02
C ALA A 37 -12.78 14.60 -0.92
N PRO A 38 -13.00 13.27 -1.06
CA PRO A 38 -14.10 12.78 -1.89
C PRO A 38 -15.49 13.12 -1.36
N LEU A 39 -15.63 13.47 -0.08
CA LEU A 39 -16.90 13.79 0.55
C LEU A 39 -17.31 15.26 0.38
N CYS A 40 -16.41 16.12 -0.13
CA CYS A 40 -16.68 17.55 -0.26
C CYS A 40 -17.73 17.85 -1.35
N CYS A 41 -17.59 17.24 -2.54
CA CYS A 41 -18.54 17.37 -3.65
C CYS A 41 -18.30 16.33 -4.75
N SER A 42 -19.22 16.23 -5.72
CA SER A 42 -19.14 15.27 -6.83
C SER A 42 -17.92 15.43 -7.74
N SER A 43 -17.46 16.66 -7.96
CA SER A 43 -16.23 16.95 -8.73
C SER A 43 -15.02 16.31 -8.05
N TRP A 44 -14.85 16.57 -6.76
CA TRP A 44 -13.77 15.99 -5.96
C TRP A 44 -13.89 14.47 -5.86
N TYR A 45 -15.10 13.93 -5.68
CA TYR A 45 -15.33 12.50 -5.69
C TYR A 45 -14.89 11.85 -7.00
N THR A 46 -15.16 12.50 -8.14
CA THR A 46 -14.75 12.01 -9.46
C THR A 46 -13.25 11.94 -9.58
N VAL A 47 -12.54 13.01 -9.20
CA VAL A 47 -11.07 13.05 -9.20
C VAL A 47 -10.46 12.01 -8.26
N SER A 48 -11.10 11.69 -7.13
CA SER A 48 -10.62 10.65 -6.21
C SER A 48 -10.52 9.24 -6.83
N LYS A 49 -11.11 9.02 -8.01
CA LYS A 49 -11.04 7.74 -8.73
C LYS A 49 -9.83 7.65 -9.66
N GLU A 50 -9.05 8.72 -9.79
CA GLU A 50 -7.85 8.73 -10.63
C GLU A 50 -6.81 7.75 -10.10
N PRO A 51 -6.41 6.72 -10.88
CA PRO A 51 -5.51 5.66 -10.42
C PRO A 51 -4.15 6.16 -9.91
N SER A 52 -3.66 7.28 -10.46
CA SER A 52 -2.38 7.89 -10.11
C SER A 52 -2.29 8.32 -8.64
N LEU A 53 -3.43 8.60 -8.01
CA LEU A 53 -3.52 8.99 -6.59
C LEU A 53 -3.31 7.81 -5.63
N TRP A 54 -3.40 6.57 -6.13
CA TRP A 54 -3.35 5.35 -5.32
C TRP A 54 -2.07 4.55 -5.55
N ARG A 55 -1.03 5.18 -6.11
CA ARG A 55 0.26 4.52 -6.37
C ARG A 55 1.01 4.21 -5.08
N GLU A 56 0.94 5.10 -4.11
CA GLU A 56 1.58 4.97 -2.81
C GLU A 56 0.52 5.12 -1.73
N VAL A 57 0.28 4.04 -0.98
CA VAL A 57 -0.83 3.99 -0.03
C VAL A 57 -0.32 3.60 1.34
N ASP A 58 -0.60 4.44 2.34
CA ASP A 58 -0.32 4.13 3.74
C ASP A 58 -1.64 3.91 4.50
N LEU A 59 -1.94 2.65 4.83
CA LEU A 59 -3.11 2.24 5.62
C LEU A 59 -2.73 1.85 7.06
N LEU A 60 -1.44 1.98 7.42
CA LEU A 60 -0.93 1.50 8.70
C LEU A 60 -1.53 2.27 9.88
N ASN A 61 -1.63 3.60 9.72
CA ASN A 61 -2.08 4.52 10.75
C ASN A 61 -3.39 5.20 10.33
N GLY A 62 -4.41 5.15 11.20
CA GLY A 62 -5.62 5.97 11.05
C GLY A 62 -6.91 5.26 10.66
N PHE A 63 -6.89 3.93 10.50
CA PHE A 63 -8.08 3.15 10.11
C PHE A 63 -8.50 2.05 11.10
N ASN A 64 -7.74 1.85 12.19
CA ASN A 64 -7.95 0.76 13.15
C ASN A 64 -9.30 0.82 13.89
N GLU A 65 -10.00 1.95 13.89
CA GLU A 65 -11.23 2.16 14.67
C GLU A 65 -12.52 2.15 13.83
N PHE A 66 -12.45 2.29 12.50
CA PHE A 66 -13.65 2.63 11.70
C PHE A 66 -13.98 1.66 10.56
N ILE A 67 -13.01 0.90 10.04
CA ILE A 67 -13.21 0.06 8.84
C ILE A 67 -12.50 -1.29 9.02
N LYS A 68 -13.21 -2.40 8.79
CA LYS A 68 -12.60 -3.73 8.73
C LYS A 68 -11.51 -3.75 7.64
N SER A 69 -10.31 -4.24 7.95
CA SER A 69 -9.12 -4.20 7.08
C SER A 69 -9.39 -4.69 5.66
N ASN A 70 -10.06 -5.84 5.52
CA ASN A 70 -10.32 -6.45 4.21
C ASN A 70 -11.07 -5.52 3.26
N LYS A 71 -12.09 -4.80 3.76
CA LYS A 71 -12.85 -3.84 2.95
C LYS A 71 -12.02 -2.62 2.54
N LEU A 72 -11.07 -2.22 3.38
CA LEU A 72 -10.19 -1.09 3.10
C LEU A 72 -9.18 -1.44 2.00
N THR A 73 -8.54 -2.61 2.12
CA THR A 73 -7.63 -3.12 1.08
C THR A 73 -8.35 -3.28 -0.25
N GLU A 74 -9.53 -3.91 -0.26
CA GLU A 74 -10.37 -4.07 -1.47
C GLU A 74 -10.72 -2.73 -2.11
N PHE A 75 -11.13 -1.75 -1.29
CA PHE A 75 -11.45 -0.41 -1.77
C PHE A 75 -10.26 0.24 -2.48
N VAL A 76 -9.10 0.26 -1.83
CA VAL A 76 -7.88 0.87 -2.40
C VAL A 76 -7.46 0.16 -3.68
N VAL A 77 -7.48 -1.17 -3.68
CA VAL A 77 -7.15 -1.97 -4.86
C VAL A 77 -8.09 -1.63 -6.02
N ALA A 78 -9.40 -1.54 -5.77
CA ALA A 78 -10.38 -1.14 -6.78
C ALA A 78 -10.13 0.27 -7.32
N ARG A 79 -9.77 1.23 -6.46
CA ARG A 79 -9.45 2.60 -6.88
C ARG A 79 -8.16 2.70 -7.68
N SER A 80 -7.17 1.90 -7.34
CA SER A 80 -5.85 1.94 -7.97
C SER A 80 -5.82 1.42 -9.40
N GLN A 81 -6.81 0.59 -9.80
CA GLN A 81 -6.83 -0.07 -11.11
C GLN A 81 -5.49 -0.74 -11.48
N GLY A 82 -4.80 -1.32 -10.49
CA GLY A 82 -3.52 -2.00 -10.70
C GLY A 82 -2.27 -1.13 -10.61
N CYS A 83 -2.43 0.18 -10.34
CA CYS A 83 -1.32 1.13 -10.30
C CYS A 83 -0.56 1.20 -8.96
N ILE A 84 -0.91 0.39 -7.95
CA ILE A 84 -0.21 0.39 -6.67
C ILE A 84 1.24 -0.03 -6.88
N THR A 85 2.17 0.82 -6.46
CA THR A 85 3.61 0.55 -6.43
C THR A 85 4.15 0.39 -5.01
N SER A 86 3.50 1.00 -4.02
CA SER A 86 3.86 0.89 -2.60
C SER A 86 2.60 0.82 -1.74
N ILE A 87 2.53 -0.13 -0.80
CA ILE A 87 1.41 -0.22 0.15
C ILE A 87 1.88 -0.57 1.56
N LYS A 88 1.40 0.16 2.56
CA LYS A 88 1.49 -0.25 3.96
C LYS A 88 0.14 -0.73 4.44
N PHE A 89 0.08 -2.00 4.85
CA PHE A 89 -1.15 -2.64 5.29
C PHE A 89 -1.54 -2.18 6.70
N PRO A 90 -2.84 -2.18 7.04
CA PRO A 90 -3.28 -1.97 8.42
C PRO A 90 -2.80 -3.11 9.32
N LEU A 91 -2.66 -2.85 10.63
CA LEU A 91 -2.25 -3.86 11.62
C LEU A 91 -3.21 -5.07 11.71
N THR A 92 -4.43 -4.89 11.22
CA THR A 92 -5.48 -5.92 11.17
C THR A 92 -5.46 -6.74 9.88
N ALA A 93 -4.50 -6.50 8.99
CA ALA A 93 -4.35 -7.24 7.74
C ALA A 93 -4.02 -8.72 7.96
N SER A 94 -4.16 -9.47 6.87
CA SER A 94 -3.92 -10.89 6.75
C SER A 94 -3.07 -11.19 5.51
N ASP A 95 -2.63 -12.44 5.38
CA ASP A 95 -1.99 -12.95 4.17
C ASP A 95 -2.92 -12.93 2.95
N ASP A 96 -4.24 -12.98 3.14
CA ASP A 96 -5.21 -12.83 2.04
C ASP A 96 -5.23 -11.39 1.48
N ASP A 97 -5.00 -10.37 2.31
CA ASP A 97 -4.86 -8.98 1.84
C ASP A 97 -3.63 -8.83 0.94
N LEU A 98 -2.52 -9.47 1.31
CA LEU A 98 -1.32 -9.51 0.47
C LEU A 98 -1.59 -10.23 -0.85
N LEU A 99 -2.27 -11.38 -0.83
CA LEU A 99 -2.63 -12.10 -2.04
C LEU A 99 -3.52 -11.26 -2.96
N LEU A 100 -4.52 -10.59 -2.42
CA LEU A 100 -5.41 -9.71 -3.17
C LEU A 100 -4.62 -8.61 -3.90
N VAL A 101 -3.74 -7.91 -3.18
CA VAL A 101 -2.90 -6.86 -3.76
C VAL A 101 -1.96 -7.45 -4.82
N ALA A 102 -1.28 -8.56 -4.54
CA ALA A 102 -0.37 -9.19 -5.49
C ALA A 102 -1.07 -9.62 -6.79
N GLN A 103 -2.32 -10.11 -6.70
CA GLN A 103 -3.11 -10.51 -7.87
C GLN A 103 -3.59 -9.33 -8.70
N ARG A 104 -3.98 -8.23 -8.05
CA ARG A 104 -4.61 -7.08 -8.71
C ARG A 104 -3.63 -5.98 -9.09
N CYS A 105 -2.48 -5.92 -8.42
CA CYS A 105 -1.45 -4.90 -8.58
C CYS A 105 -0.06 -5.57 -8.67
N PRO A 106 0.24 -6.29 -9.76
CA PRO A 106 1.51 -7.02 -9.90
C PRO A 106 2.74 -6.08 -10.02
N GLY A 107 2.53 -4.78 -10.23
CA GLY A 107 3.57 -3.76 -10.28
C GLY A 107 4.05 -3.25 -8.90
N VAL A 108 3.61 -3.88 -7.81
CA VAL A 108 4.06 -3.53 -6.45
C VAL A 108 5.56 -3.74 -6.32
N LYS A 109 6.25 -2.66 -5.94
CA LYS A 109 7.69 -2.61 -5.67
C LYS A 109 8.00 -2.73 -4.19
N TYR A 110 7.07 -2.32 -3.33
CA TYR A 110 7.28 -2.31 -1.89
C TYR A 110 6.00 -2.57 -1.12
N PHE A 111 6.08 -3.34 -0.03
CA PHE A 111 4.98 -3.44 0.92
C PHE A 111 5.44 -3.49 2.38
N ASN A 112 4.59 -3.01 3.28
CA ASN A 112 4.72 -3.22 4.73
C ASN A 112 3.55 -4.07 5.22
N LEU A 113 3.84 -5.24 5.81
CA LEU A 113 2.84 -6.15 6.37
C LEU A 113 3.24 -6.65 7.75
N ARG A 114 2.55 -6.16 8.79
CA ARG A 114 2.72 -6.62 10.17
C ARG A 114 1.53 -7.48 10.58
N LEU A 115 1.68 -8.81 10.48
CA LEU A 115 0.69 -9.71 11.05
C LEU A 115 0.96 -9.94 12.53
N ARG A 116 -0.09 -10.32 13.25
CA ARG A 116 0.02 -10.73 14.65
C ARG A 116 0.66 -12.12 14.71
N SER A 117 1.53 -12.32 15.70
CA SER A 117 2.28 -13.58 15.90
C SER A 117 1.40 -14.79 16.19
N ASP A 118 0.17 -14.59 16.65
CA ASP A 118 -0.82 -15.65 16.90
C ASP A 118 -1.46 -16.19 15.61
N LYS A 119 -1.30 -15.50 14.47
CA LYS A 119 -1.87 -15.92 13.19
C LYS A 119 -0.92 -16.82 12.41
N LEU A 120 -1.41 -18.01 12.05
CA LEU A 120 -0.71 -18.91 11.15
C LEU A 120 -0.79 -18.40 9.70
N LEU A 121 0.35 -18.30 9.02
CA LEU A 121 0.43 -18.00 7.59
C LEU A 121 -0.18 -19.13 6.75
N LYS A 122 -1.10 -18.80 5.84
CA LYS A 122 -1.58 -19.80 4.87
C LYS A 122 -0.53 -19.90 3.77
N LYS A 123 0.27 -20.98 3.83
CA LYS A 123 1.37 -21.24 2.86
C LYS A 123 0.94 -21.08 1.40
N LYS A 124 -0.26 -21.55 1.04
CA LYS A 124 -0.81 -21.42 -0.32
C LYS A 124 -1.04 -19.95 -0.71
N SER A 125 -1.56 -19.13 0.20
CA SER A 125 -1.84 -17.71 -0.05
C SER A 125 -0.54 -16.95 -0.30
N ILE A 126 0.43 -17.14 0.59
CA ILE A 126 1.78 -16.57 0.47
C ILE A 126 2.47 -17.00 -0.82
N TYR A 127 2.49 -18.30 -1.11
CA TYR A 127 3.08 -18.82 -2.35
C TYR A 127 2.49 -18.13 -3.59
N LEU A 128 1.15 -18.10 -3.70
CA LEU A 128 0.47 -17.47 -4.83
C LEU A 128 0.77 -15.97 -4.93
N ALA A 129 0.85 -15.26 -3.81
CA ALA A 129 1.21 -13.85 -3.80
C ALA A 129 2.61 -13.62 -4.39
N PHE A 130 3.63 -14.34 -3.90
CA PHE A 130 5.00 -14.18 -4.38
C PHE A 130 5.18 -14.57 -5.85
N THR A 131 4.38 -15.50 -6.40
CA THR A 131 4.42 -15.78 -7.86
C THR A 131 4.03 -14.58 -8.75
N LYS A 132 3.37 -13.56 -8.19
CA LYS A 132 2.93 -12.36 -8.92
C LYS A 132 3.83 -11.15 -8.71
N LEU A 133 4.57 -11.09 -7.60
CA LEU A 133 5.35 -9.93 -7.15
C LEU A 133 6.75 -9.85 -7.81
N LYS A 134 6.81 -9.90 -9.14
CA LYS A 134 8.08 -9.88 -9.89
C LYS A 134 8.82 -8.54 -9.81
N GLU A 135 8.08 -7.46 -9.57
CA GLU A 135 8.60 -6.10 -9.45
C GLU A 135 9.01 -5.74 -8.01
N LEU A 136 8.89 -6.67 -7.06
CA LEU A 136 9.16 -6.41 -5.66
C LEU A 136 10.65 -6.10 -5.44
N GLU A 137 10.92 -4.91 -4.94
CA GLU A 137 12.24 -4.38 -4.61
C GLU A 137 12.50 -4.46 -3.09
N GLY A 138 11.46 -4.43 -2.26
CA GLY A 138 11.62 -4.60 -0.83
C GLY A 138 10.35 -4.81 -0.03
N MET A 139 10.52 -5.18 1.24
CA MET A 139 9.42 -5.33 2.18
C MET A 139 9.79 -5.02 3.62
N ASP A 140 8.77 -4.64 4.39
CA ASP A 140 8.81 -4.43 5.82
C ASP A 140 7.86 -5.40 6.51
N VAL A 141 8.36 -6.31 7.35
CA VAL A 141 7.55 -7.40 7.93
C VAL A 141 7.92 -7.68 9.38
N GLY A 142 7.03 -8.34 10.13
CA GLY A 142 7.38 -8.86 11.46
C GLY A 142 8.19 -10.16 11.38
N ASP A 143 8.94 -10.48 12.43
CA ASP A 143 9.75 -11.70 12.55
C ASP A 143 9.01 -12.97 12.13
N HIS A 144 7.78 -13.17 12.65
CA HIS A 144 6.94 -14.34 12.34
C HIS A 144 6.70 -14.58 10.84
N PHE A 145 6.83 -13.55 9.99
CA PHE A 145 6.60 -13.65 8.55
C PHE A 145 7.76 -14.36 7.83
N VAL A 146 8.97 -14.21 8.36
CA VAL A 146 10.21 -14.69 7.73
C VAL A 146 10.94 -15.76 8.55
N SER A 147 10.53 -15.99 9.80
CA SER A 147 11.24 -16.83 10.76
C SER A 147 11.41 -18.29 10.36
N ASN A 148 10.53 -18.85 9.52
CA ASN A 148 10.66 -20.23 9.03
C ASN A 148 11.41 -20.35 7.68
N GLY A 149 11.94 -19.25 7.14
CA GLY A 149 12.68 -19.20 5.88
C GLY A 149 11.85 -19.41 4.61
N MET A 150 10.60 -19.88 4.68
CA MET A 150 9.75 -20.15 3.50
C MET A 150 9.60 -18.91 2.62
N VAL A 151 9.29 -17.76 3.22
CA VAL A 151 9.13 -16.49 2.49
C VAL A 151 10.44 -16.08 1.81
N LEU A 152 11.58 -16.25 2.49
CA LEU A 152 12.90 -15.89 1.95
C LEU A 152 13.24 -16.75 0.73
N GLN A 153 12.91 -18.04 0.76
CA GLN A 153 13.07 -18.92 -0.41
C GLN A 153 12.20 -18.48 -1.60
N LEU A 154 10.94 -18.09 -1.34
CA LEU A 154 10.04 -17.61 -2.39
C LEU A 154 10.53 -16.30 -3.02
N ILE A 155 11.09 -15.39 -2.22
CA ILE A 155 11.70 -14.15 -2.71
C ILE A 155 12.83 -14.46 -3.69
N ASN A 156 13.76 -15.33 -3.33
CA ASN A 156 14.85 -15.74 -4.22
C ASN A 156 14.36 -16.38 -5.52
N GLN A 157 13.23 -17.10 -5.46
CA GLN A 157 12.68 -17.79 -6.62
C GLN A 157 11.92 -16.85 -7.56
N PHE A 158 11.15 -15.89 -7.03
CA PHE A 158 10.16 -15.14 -7.80
C PHE A 158 10.41 -13.63 -7.90
N CYS A 159 11.25 -13.05 -7.04
CA CYS A 159 11.45 -11.60 -6.92
C CYS A 159 12.90 -11.20 -7.26
N PRO A 160 13.28 -11.19 -8.56
CA PRO A 160 14.67 -10.96 -8.98
C PRO A 160 15.21 -9.54 -8.66
N LYS A 161 14.32 -8.58 -8.36
CA LYS A 161 14.66 -7.19 -8.04
C LYS A 161 14.76 -6.92 -6.54
N PHE A 162 14.50 -7.93 -5.71
CA PHE A 162 14.43 -7.77 -4.28
C PHE A 162 15.81 -7.41 -3.70
N SER A 163 15.86 -6.33 -2.92
CA SER A 163 17.11 -5.81 -2.38
C SER A 163 16.97 -5.15 -1.00
N LYS A 164 15.75 -4.93 -0.50
CA LYS A 164 15.51 -4.23 0.77
C LYS A 164 14.61 -5.06 1.69
N LEU A 165 15.10 -5.40 2.87
CA LEU A 165 14.31 -6.08 3.90
C LEU A 165 14.42 -5.33 5.21
N LYS A 166 13.28 -5.11 5.84
CA LYS A 166 13.21 -4.64 7.21
C LYS A 166 12.36 -5.60 8.03
N VAL A 167 12.89 -6.00 9.20
CA VAL A 167 12.22 -6.94 10.09
C VAL A 167 12.03 -6.30 11.45
N TYR A 168 10.79 -6.34 11.94
CA TYR A 168 10.43 -5.89 13.30
C TYR A 168 10.47 -7.05 14.28
N ASP A 169 10.96 -6.79 15.49
CA ASP A 169 10.99 -7.74 16.62
C ASP A 169 11.79 -9.02 16.30
N ILE A 170 12.93 -8.88 15.61
CA ILE A 170 13.70 -9.99 15.04
C ILE A 170 14.27 -10.94 16.11
N SER A 171 14.15 -12.24 15.87
CA SER A 171 14.80 -13.30 16.66
C SER A 171 16.14 -13.72 16.05
N TRP A 172 17.02 -14.30 16.87
CA TRP A 172 18.31 -14.83 16.41
C TRP A 172 18.17 -15.92 15.34
N ASP A 173 17.14 -16.76 15.44
CA ASP A 173 16.85 -17.81 14.45
C ASP A 173 16.52 -17.19 13.08
N THR A 174 15.74 -16.11 13.07
CA THR A 174 15.44 -15.37 11.84
C THR A 174 16.68 -14.74 11.22
N VAL A 175 17.61 -14.20 12.03
CA VAL A 175 18.89 -13.67 11.52
C VAL A 175 19.65 -14.77 10.77
N TYR A 176 19.73 -15.97 11.33
CA TYR A 176 20.40 -17.11 10.68
C TYR A 176 19.72 -17.46 9.34
N HIS A 177 18.40 -17.51 9.30
CA HIS A 177 17.66 -17.76 8.06
C HIS A 177 17.88 -16.67 7.00
N ILE A 178 17.92 -15.40 7.40
CA ILE A 178 18.20 -14.29 6.48
C ILE A 178 19.62 -14.39 5.93
N ALA A 179 20.62 -14.63 6.79
CA ALA A 179 22.00 -14.81 6.34
C ALA A 179 22.15 -15.99 5.37
N THR A 180 21.40 -17.07 5.60
CA THR A 180 21.44 -18.28 4.77
C THR A 180 20.76 -18.08 3.42
N PHE A 181 19.56 -17.48 3.40
CA PHE A 181 18.75 -17.39 2.19
C PHE A 181 18.93 -16.09 1.42
N MET A 182 19.34 -14.99 2.05
CA MET A 182 19.43 -13.67 1.41
C MET A 182 20.86 -13.09 1.42
N PRO A 183 21.89 -13.83 0.93
CA PRO A 183 23.28 -13.39 1.05
C PRO A 183 23.63 -12.15 0.22
N LYS A 184 22.77 -11.72 -0.71
CA LYS A 184 22.99 -10.57 -1.62
C LYS A 184 22.12 -9.36 -1.29
N ILE A 185 21.59 -9.27 -0.08
CA ILE A 185 20.70 -8.16 0.27
C ILE A 185 21.48 -6.85 0.40
N ASN A 186 20.97 -5.77 -0.21
CA ASN A 186 21.68 -4.48 -0.27
C ASN A 186 21.32 -3.57 0.90
N VAL A 187 20.07 -3.62 1.36
CA VAL A 187 19.58 -2.82 2.48
C VAL A 187 18.89 -3.75 3.47
N PHE A 188 19.43 -3.82 4.68
CA PHE A 188 18.88 -4.61 5.77
C PHE A 188 18.76 -3.76 7.02
N ASP A 189 17.53 -3.46 7.41
CA ASP A 189 17.22 -2.64 8.58
C ASP A 189 16.63 -3.52 9.70
N LEU A 190 17.24 -3.47 10.87
CA LEU A 190 16.78 -4.15 12.09
C LEU A 190 16.22 -3.13 13.06
N ILE A 191 14.95 -3.30 13.48
CA ILE A 191 14.29 -2.45 14.48
C ILE A 191 13.62 -3.33 15.53
#